data_AF-A0AAV1LU01-F1
#
_entry.id   AF-A0AAV1LU01-F1
#
_cell.length_a   1.000
_cell.length_b   1.000
_cell.length_c   1.000
_cell.angle_alpha   90.00
_cell.angle_beta   90.00
_cell.angle_gamma   90.00
#
_symmetry.space_group_name_H-M   'P 1'
#
loop_
_entity.id
_entity.type
_entity.pdbx_description
1 polymer ?
#
loop_
_entity_poly.entity_id
_entity_poly.type
_entity_poly.pdbx_seq_one_letter_code
_entity_poly.pdbx_strand_id
1 'polypeptide(L)' 'MLQKLGRNEGQGLGAEGSGIVEPINKANQPVANLGLGASSSDMVSSEDDEFDAYRKRMMLAYRFRPNPLNNPRRPYY' A
#
# COMPACT_ATOMS: atom_id res chain seq x y z
N MET A 1 23.60 -5.03 10.00
CA MET A 1 23.40 -6.13 10.98
C MET A 1 23.35 -7.49 10.31
N LEU A 2 22.59 -7.68 9.22
CA LEU A 2 22.52 -8.96 8.48
C LEU A 2 23.85 -9.40 7.84
N GLN A 3 24.64 -8.46 7.32
CA GLN A 3 26.00 -8.76 6.81
C GLN A 3 26.90 -9.40 7.86
N LYS A 4 26.77 -9.00 9.13
CA LYS A 4 27.56 -9.58 10.23
C LYS A 4 27.18 -11.04 10.53
N LEU A 5 26.04 -11.51 10.04
CA LEU A 5 25.58 -12.89 10.13
C LEU A 5 25.86 -13.67 8.83
N GLY A 6 26.71 -13.14 7.94
CA GLY A 6 27.10 -13.80 6.69
C GLY A 6 26.13 -13.59 5.53
N ARG A 7 25.14 -12.69 5.64
CA ARG A 7 24.25 -12.35 4.52
C ARG A 7 24.93 -11.37 3.55
N ASN A 8 25.03 -11.74 2.28
CA ASN A 8 25.45 -10.83 1.21
C ASN A 8 24.27 -9.96 0.75
N GLU A 9 24.53 -8.69 0.46
CA GLU A 9 23.51 -7.80 -0.12
C GLU A 9 23.10 -8.29 -1.50
N GLY A 10 21.79 -8.23 -1.79
CA GLY A 10 21.21 -8.72 -3.04
C GLY A 10 20.94 -10.23 -3.10
N GLN A 11 21.39 -11.01 -2.11
CA GLN A 11 21.11 -12.46 -2.06
C GLN A 11 19.82 -12.77 -1.27
N GLY A 12 19.07 -13.74 -1.79
CA GLY A 12 17.92 -14.31 -1.13
C GLY A 12 18.29 -15.01 0.18
N LEU A 13 17.33 -15.12 1.10
CA LEU A 13 17.53 -15.85 2.35
C LEU A 13 17.31 -17.36 2.15
N GLY A 14 17.80 -18.18 3.08
CA GLY A 14 17.70 -19.65 3.03
C GLY A 14 19.04 -20.32 2.67
N ALA A 15 19.13 -21.63 2.89
CA ALA A 15 20.38 -22.38 2.73
C ALA A 15 20.95 -22.31 1.29
N GLU A 16 20.07 -22.29 0.29
CA GLU A 16 20.44 -22.18 -1.14
C GLU A 16 20.33 -20.75 -1.68
N GLY A 17 19.98 -19.77 -0.83
CA GLY A 17 19.79 -18.38 -1.26
C GLY A 17 18.59 -18.14 -2.19
N SER A 18 17.64 -19.08 -2.25
CA SER A 18 16.46 -19.06 -3.12
C SER A 18 15.29 -18.22 -2.56
N GLY A 19 15.44 -17.63 -1.38
CA GLY A 19 14.43 -16.76 -0.79
C GLY A 19 14.24 -15.46 -1.55
N ILE A 20 13.09 -14.83 -1.33
CA ILE A 20 12.72 -13.57 -1.98
C ILE A 20 13.69 -12.46 -1.57
N VAL A 21 14.22 -11.74 -2.58
CA VAL A 21 15.14 -10.61 -2.39
C VAL A 21 14.39 -9.30 -2.18
N GLU A 22 13.36 -9.06 -3.00
CA GLU A 22 12.56 -7.84 -2.96
C GLU A 22 11.31 -8.01 -2.10
N PRO A 23 10.97 -7.05 -1.23
CA PRO A 23 9.78 -7.15 -0.42
C PRO A 23 8.54 -7.25 -1.31
N ILE A 24 7.67 -8.22 -1.02
CA ILE A 24 6.35 -8.28 -1.66
C ILE A 24 5.47 -7.18 -1.09
N ASN A 25 4.82 -6.41 -1.97
CA ASN A 25 3.80 -5.49 -1.52
C ASN A 25 2.56 -6.29 -1.11
N LYS A 26 1.96 -5.95 0.05
CA LYS A 26 0.64 -6.48 0.38
C LYS A 26 -0.34 -5.83 -0.59
N ALA A 27 -0.93 -6.64 -1.47
CA ALA A 27 -2.03 -6.18 -2.33
C ALA A 27 -3.13 -5.51 -1.50
N ASN A 28 -3.96 -4.69 -2.15
CA ASN A 28 -5.00 -3.91 -1.49
C ASN A 28 -5.87 -4.84 -0.64
N GLN A 29 -5.81 -4.67 0.69
CA GLN A 29 -6.58 -5.50 1.60
C GLN A 29 -8.04 -5.04 1.56
N PRO A 30 -9.01 -5.94 1.42
CA PRO A 30 -10.41 -5.57 1.45
C PRO A 30 -10.71 -4.94 2.81
N VAL A 31 -11.11 -3.67 2.78
CA VAL A 31 -11.67 -2.98 3.94
C VAL A 31 -13.09 -3.50 4.12
N ALA A 32 -13.37 -4.07 5.30
CA ALA A 32 -14.71 -4.47 5.76
C ALA A 32 -15.47 -5.48 4.89
N ASN A 33 -15.37 -6.79 5.18
CA ASN A 33 -16.25 -7.88 4.66
C ASN A 33 -16.61 -7.84 3.16
N LEU A 34 -15.85 -7.10 2.36
CA LEU A 34 -16.09 -6.92 0.94
C LEU A 34 -15.79 -8.25 0.24
N GLY A 35 -16.66 -8.64 -0.69
CA GLY A 35 -16.47 -9.83 -1.49
C GLY A 35 -15.19 -9.76 -2.32
N LEU A 36 -14.62 -10.92 -2.67
CA LEU A 36 -13.47 -11.00 -3.57
C LEU A 36 -13.81 -10.30 -4.90
N GLY A 37 -13.00 -9.31 -5.29
CA GLY A 37 -13.21 -8.52 -6.51
C GLY A 37 -14.07 -7.27 -6.32
N ALA A 38 -14.63 -7.02 -5.14
CA ALA A 38 -15.32 -5.76 -4.86
C ALA A 38 -14.33 -4.60 -4.85
N SER A 39 -14.62 -3.57 -5.66
CA SER A 39 -13.85 -2.32 -5.67
C SER A 39 -14.11 -1.52 -4.40
N SER A 40 -13.05 -1.13 -3.70
CA SER A 40 -13.13 -0.14 -2.63
C SER A 40 -13.65 1.18 -3.19
N SER A 41 -14.68 1.77 -2.56
CA SER A 41 -15.31 3.04 -2.94
C SER A 41 -14.34 4.22 -3.04
N ASP A 42 -13.20 4.12 -2.36
CA ASP A 42 -12.22 5.19 -2.23
C ASP A 42 -11.31 5.34 -3.47
N MET A 43 -11.42 4.41 -4.43
CA MET A 43 -10.67 4.43 -5.67
C MET A 43 -11.45 5.15 -6.78
N VAL A 44 -10.72 5.92 -7.58
CA VAL A 44 -11.27 6.60 -8.76
C VAL A 44 -11.68 5.56 -9.79
N SER A 45 -12.93 5.61 -10.24
CA SER A 45 -13.52 4.74 -11.26
C SER A 45 -13.82 5.51 -12.54
N SER A 46 -13.95 4.81 -13.66
CA SER A 46 -14.38 5.40 -14.94
C SER A 46 -15.83 5.86 -14.93
N GLU A 47 -16.64 5.31 -14.03
CA GLU A 47 -18.06 5.60 -13.86
C GLU A 47 -18.31 6.79 -12.91
N ASP A 48 -17.26 7.33 -12.27
CA ASP A 48 -17.37 8.48 -11.37
C ASP A 48 -17.70 9.75 -12.16
N ASP A 49 -18.56 10.59 -11.59
CA ASP A 49 -18.73 11.95 -12.10
C ASP A 49 -17.48 12.81 -11.82
N GLU A 50 -17.42 14.00 -12.41
CA GLU A 50 -16.25 14.87 -12.27
C GLU A 50 -15.98 15.27 -10.81
N PHE A 51 -17.04 15.43 -10.02
CA PHE A 51 -16.96 15.81 -8.61
C PHE A 51 -16.42 14.65 -7.75
N ASP A 52 -16.93 13.45 -7.93
CA ASP A 52 -16.54 12.22 -7.26
C ASP A 52 -15.11 11.85 -7.59
N ALA A 53 -14.74 11.91 -8.88
CA ALA A 53 -13.38 11.67 -9.32
C ALA A 53 -12.40 12.67 -8.68
N TYR A 54 -12.75 13.96 -8.66
CA TYR A 54 -11.95 15.00 -8.01
C TYR A 54 -11.82 14.76 -6.50
N ARG A 55 -12.93 14.49 -5.80
CA ARG A 55 -12.97 14.21 -4.37
C ARG A 55 -12.05 13.03 -4.04
N LYS A 56 -12.21 11.90 -4.71
CA LYS A 56 -11.42 10.67 -4.49
C LYS A 56 -9.93 10.90 -4.74
N ARG A 57 -9.56 11.60 -5.82
CA ARG A 57 -8.15 11.97 -6.09
C ARG A 57 -7.57 12.80 -4.94
N MET A 58 -8.30 13.80 -4.45
CA MET A 58 -7.85 14.66 -3.37
C MET A 58 -7.69 13.88 -2.05
N MET A 59 -8.64 12.98 -1.74
CA MET A 59 -8.56 12.11 -0.56
C MET A 59 -7.35 11.18 -0.61
N LEU A 60 -7.10 10.53 -1.75
CA LEU A 60 -5.95 9.64 -1.94
C LEU A 60 -4.62 10.41 -1.80
N ALA A 61 -4.51 11.59 -2.42
CA ALA A 61 -3.33 12.45 -2.29
C ALA A 61 -3.07 12.84 -0.82
N TYR A 62 -4.12 13.16 -0.07
CA TYR A 62 -4.01 13.49 1.35
C TYR A 62 -3.54 12.30 2.21
N ARG A 63 -4.03 11.09 1.91
CA ARG A 63 -3.68 9.84 2.62
C ARG A 63 -2.20 9.51 2.48
N PHE A 64 -1.63 9.64 1.28
CA PHE A 64 -0.25 9.25 0.98
C PHE A 64 0.78 10.38 1.12
N ARG A 65 0.36 11.61 1.45
CA ARG A 65 1.30 12.72 1.67
C ARG A 65 2.23 12.44 2.86
N PRO A 66 3.52 12.83 2.82
CA PRO A 66 4.40 12.73 3.98
C PRO A 66 3.78 13.37 5.23
N ASN A 67 3.95 12.73 6.40
CA ASN A 67 3.48 13.24 7.69
C ASN A 67 4.65 13.43 8.66
N PRO A 68 5.35 14.59 8.59
CA PRO A 68 6.52 14.85 9.43
C PRO A 68 6.18 14.97 10.93
N LEU A 69 4.91 15.25 11.27
CA LEU A 69 4.45 15.43 12.64
C LEU A 69 3.87 14.15 13.26
N ASN A 70 3.78 13.06 12.49
CA ASN A 70 3.22 11.76 12.88
C ASN A 70 1.88 11.84 13.66
N ASN A 71 1.08 12.88 13.42
CA ASN A 71 -0.23 13.04 14.04
C ASN A 71 -1.29 12.19 13.32
N PRO A 72 -2.39 11.81 14.01
CA PRO A 72 -3.44 11.00 13.39
C PRO A 72 -4.06 11.71 12.18
N ARG A 73 -4.14 11.02 11.04
CA ARG A 73 -4.87 11.52 9.87
C ARG A 73 -6.36 11.35 10.10
N ARG A 74 -7.14 12.40 9.86
CA ARG A 74 -8.60 12.31 9.86
C ARG A 74 -9.03 11.38 8.71
N PRO A 75 -9.79 10.30 9.00
CA PRO A 75 -10.42 9.52 7.95
C PRO A 75 -11.54 10.36 7.35
N TYR A 76 -11.53 10.52 6.03
CA TYR A 76 -12.65 11.07 5.28
C TYR A 76 -13.32 9.90 4.59
N TYR A 77 -14.61 9.72 4.89
CA TYR A 77 -15.52 8.76 4.27
C TYR A 77 -16.05 9.33 2.96
#